data_AF-A0AAV4KBI8-F1
#
_entry.id   AF-A0AAV4KBI8-F1
#
_cell.length_a   1.000
_cell.length_b   1.000
_cell.length_c   1.000
_cell.angle_alpha   90.00
_cell.angle_beta   90.00
_cell.angle_gamma   90.00
#
_symmetry.space_group_name_H-M   'P 1'
#
loop_
_entity.id
_entity.type
_entity.pdbx_description
1 polymer ?
#
loop_
_entity_poly.entity_id
_entity_poly.type
_entity_poly.pdbx_seq_one_letter_code
_entity_poly.pdbx_strand_id
1 'polypeptide(L)'
;MSSPAIDPATGPAPDPGPGPHAGRAPGSSPGSSPGPVTGSGNPSRRGRRSSTMGGMPLNDMPWWRWRSNVRSALHMLSDPVFHETTWLAGREGYGDVTDAVYRLVEDTWLDNWSAEKYVGAIFRDSGEAALVDVAVLRVLRILHQVGPDAPVSAYLEHQGWPEAVRAAREAHVRLALADGEDPDTPPRSLDVLRIMTRS
;
A
#
# COMPACT_ATOMS: atom_id res chain seq x y z
N MET A 1 44.31 -6.50 -36.62
CA MET A 1 44.09 -7.96 -36.53
C MET A 1 43.07 -8.21 -35.42
N SER A 2 41.92 -8.76 -35.82
CA SER A 2 40.97 -9.61 -35.09
C SER A 2 40.54 -9.32 -33.64
N SER A 3 39.27 -8.92 -33.51
CA SER A 3 38.19 -9.37 -32.60
C SER A 3 38.40 -10.68 -31.80
N PRO A 4 37.68 -10.92 -30.66
CA PRO A 4 36.21 -10.81 -30.63
C PRO A 4 35.50 -10.32 -29.35
N ALA A 5 34.22 -10.03 -29.59
CA ALA A 5 33.11 -9.75 -28.68
C ALA A 5 32.75 -10.93 -27.77
N ILE A 6 32.20 -10.62 -26.59
CA ILE A 6 31.46 -11.58 -25.74
C ILE A 6 30.20 -10.87 -25.21
N ASP A 7 29.05 -11.32 -25.74
CA ASP A 7 27.73 -11.27 -25.11
C ASP A 7 27.69 -12.21 -23.89
N PRO A 8 26.91 -11.87 -22.86
CA PRO A 8 26.03 -12.92 -22.33
C PRO A 8 24.63 -12.39 -21.96
N ALA A 9 23.69 -12.55 -22.89
CA ALA A 9 22.33 -12.92 -22.54
C ALA A 9 22.26 -14.45 -22.41
N THR A 10 21.74 -14.96 -21.28
CA THR A 10 20.96 -16.19 -21.08
C THR A 10 21.23 -16.75 -19.67
N GLY A 11 20.43 -16.30 -18.70
CA GLY A 11 20.21 -16.96 -17.41
C GLY A 11 18.76 -17.45 -17.34
N PRO A 12 18.49 -18.61 -16.73
CA PRO A 12 17.27 -19.39 -16.97
C PRO A 12 16.00 -18.77 -16.35
N ALA A 13 14.91 -18.85 -17.12
CA ALA A 13 13.56 -18.56 -16.66
C ALA A 13 13.13 -19.53 -15.55
N PRO A 14 12.52 -19.06 -14.45
CA PRO A 14 11.89 -19.94 -13.49
C PRO A 14 10.56 -20.50 -14.02
N ASP A 15 10.45 -21.80 -13.81
CA ASP A 15 9.40 -22.77 -14.14
C ASP A 15 7.96 -22.32 -13.73
N PRO A 16 6.97 -22.32 -14.64
CA PRO A 16 5.57 -22.12 -14.28
C PRO A 16 4.95 -23.42 -13.74
N GLY A 17 4.90 -23.54 -12.42
CA GLY A 17 4.12 -24.56 -11.70
C GLY A 17 2.60 -24.44 -11.90
N PRO A 18 1.83 -25.47 -11.51
CA PRO A 18 1.01 -26.24 -12.44
C PRO A 18 -0.41 -25.71 -12.67
N GLY A 19 -0.89 -25.87 -13.91
CA GLY A 19 -2.24 -25.52 -14.34
C GLY A 19 -3.34 -26.42 -13.75
N PRO A 20 -4.61 -25.98 -13.81
CA PRO A 20 -5.74 -26.68 -13.21
C PRO A 20 -6.18 -27.87 -14.08
N HIS A 21 -6.25 -29.05 -13.47
CA HIS A 21 -6.86 -30.25 -14.04
C HIS A 21 -8.38 -30.08 -14.17
N ALA A 22 -8.87 -30.20 -15.42
CA ALA A 22 -10.27 -30.40 -15.73
C ALA A 22 -10.52 -31.88 -16.10
N GLY A 23 -11.59 -32.44 -15.51
CA GLY A 23 -12.39 -33.53 -16.07
C GLY A 23 -12.04 -34.96 -15.63
N ARG A 24 -12.99 -35.65 -14.98
CA ARG A 24 -13.92 -36.60 -15.65
C ARG A 24 -14.65 -37.50 -14.62
N ALA A 25 -15.97 -37.61 -14.77
CA ALA A 25 -16.85 -38.60 -14.12
C ALA A 25 -16.70 -40.00 -14.75
N PRO A 26 -17.08 -41.09 -14.06
CA PRO A 26 -18.43 -41.70 -14.20
C PRO A 26 -18.95 -42.26 -12.85
N GLY A 27 -20.17 -42.69 -12.58
CA GLY A 27 -21.37 -43.04 -13.32
C GLY A 27 -22.15 -44.08 -12.48
N SER A 28 -23.48 -43.92 -12.38
CA SER A 28 -24.51 -44.94 -12.08
C SER A 28 -24.80 -45.42 -10.63
N SER A 29 -26.06 -45.18 -10.22
CA SER A 29 -26.88 -45.71 -9.10
C SER A 29 -27.27 -47.21 -9.29
N PRO A 30 -28.21 -47.88 -8.54
CA PRO A 30 -29.17 -47.44 -7.49
C PRO A 30 -29.42 -48.42 -6.29
N GLY A 31 -30.28 -48.04 -5.32
CA GLY A 31 -30.88 -48.99 -4.36
C GLY A 31 -31.60 -48.43 -3.11
N SER A 32 -32.93 -48.27 -3.22
CA SER A 32 -34.05 -48.51 -2.26
C SER A 32 -34.13 -47.95 -0.81
N SER A 33 -35.32 -47.41 -0.52
CA SER A 33 -35.98 -46.75 0.65
C SER A 33 -36.20 -47.58 1.95
N PRO A 34 -37.05 -47.17 2.94
CA PRO A 34 -37.02 -46.02 3.87
C PRO A 34 -37.24 -46.41 5.38
N GLY A 35 -37.06 -45.47 6.33
CA GLY A 35 -37.43 -45.64 7.76
C GLY A 35 -37.27 -44.34 8.59
N PRO A 36 -37.97 -44.17 9.74
CA PRO A 36 -38.66 -42.92 10.06
C PRO A 36 -37.96 -41.92 11.02
N VAL A 37 -38.62 -40.77 11.12
CA VAL A 37 -38.32 -39.50 11.79
C VAL A 37 -38.01 -39.56 13.29
N THR A 38 -37.08 -38.71 13.76
CA THR A 38 -37.23 -37.82 14.94
C THR A 38 -36.03 -36.86 15.04
N GLY A 39 -36.28 -35.59 15.35
CA GLY A 39 -35.36 -34.81 16.20
C GLY A 39 -34.71 -33.56 15.62
N SER A 40 -35.41 -32.43 15.77
CA SER A 40 -34.90 -31.17 16.35
C SER A 40 -33.64 -30.51 15.75
N GLY A 41 -33.84 -29.29 15.25
CA GLY A 41 -32.81 -28.27 15.12
C GLY A 41 -32.61 -27.79 13.68
N ASN A 42 -33.34 -26.74 13.30
CA ASN A 42 -33.02 -25.94 12.13
C ASN A 42 -32.14 -24.76 12.59
N PRO A 43 -30.80 -24.84 12.57
CA PRO A 43 -30.00 -23.64 12.62
C PRO A 43 -30.02 -23.04 11.22
N SER A 44 -30.92 -22.08 11.05
CA SER A 44 -30.86 -21.03 10.05
C SER A 44 -29.42 -20.85 9.53
N ARG A 45 -29.21 -21.11 8.24
CA ARG A 45 -27.98 -20.78 7.50
C ARG A 45 -27.70 -19.28 7.67
N ARG A 46 -27.05 -18.89 8.77
CA ARG A 46 -26.22 -17.70 8.82
C ARG A 46 -24.95 -18.08 8.08
N GLY A 47 -24.92 -17.73 6.80
CA GLY A 47 -23.69 -17.68 6.03
C GLY A 47 -22.67 -16.88 6.84
N ARG A 48 -21.71 -17.59 7.42
CA ARG A 48 -20.49 -17.04 7.97
C ARG A 48 -19.83 -16.32 6.81
N ARG A 49 -20.03 -15.00 6.70
CA ARG A 49 -19.36 -14.19 5.69
C ARG A 49 -17.86 -14.44 5.85
N SER A 50 -17.24 -14.91 4.79
CA SER A 50 -15.81 -15.17 4.70
C SER A 50 -15.03 -13.98 5.25
N SER A 51 -14.24 -14.20 6.30
CA SER A 51 -13.34 -13.21 6.92
C SER A 51 -11.97 -13.21 6.23
N THR A 52 -11.92 -13.47 4.93
CA THR A 52 -10.65 -13.59 4.21
C THR A 52 -10.84 -13.06 2.80
N MET A 53 -10.34 -11.85 2.57
CA MET A 53 -10.02 -11.37 1.25
C MET A 53 -8.51 -11.60 1.08
N GLY A 54 -8.12 -12.57 0.26
CA GLY A 54 -6.77 -12.60 -0.33
C GLY A 54 -5.57 -12.96 0.56
N GLY A 55 -5.71 -13.80 1.59
CA GLY A 55 -4.56 -14.56 2.13
C GLY A 55 -3.36 -13.77 2.68
N MET A 56 -3.55 -12.56 3.21
CA MET A 56 -2.48 -11.84 3.92
C MET A 56 -2.51 -12.16 5.43
N PRO A 57 -1.36 -12.46 6.08
CA PRO A 57 -1.28 -12.45 7.53
C PRO A 57 -1.48 -11.00 7.98
N LEU A 58 -2.61 -10.76 8.63
CA LEU A 58 -2.98 -9.48 9.24
C LEU A 58 -1.87 -9.07 10.21
N ASN A 59 -1.04 -8.10 9.82
CA ASN A 59 -0.49 -7.20 10.82
C ASN A 59 -1.70 -6.51 11.49
N ASP A 60 -1.77 -6.52 12.82
CA ASP A 60 -2.90 -6.11 13.66
C ASP A 60 -3.25 -4.61 13.60
N MET A 61 -2.94 -3.90 12.50
CA MET A 61 -3.31 -2.51 12.33
C MET A 61 -4.72 -2.40 11.71
N PRO A 62 -5.70 -1.81 12.43
CA PRO A 62 -6.97 -1.43 11.83
C PRO A 62 -6.78 -0.51 10.61
N TRP A 63 -7.64 -0.66 9.60
CA TRP A 63 -7.59 0.11 8.34
C TRP A 63 -7.48 1.63 8.50
N TRP A 64 -8.07 2.18 9.57
CA TRP A 64 -7.99 3.62 9.87
C TRP A 64 -6.57 4.07 10.23
N ARG A 65 -5.71 3.18 10.75
CA ARG A 65 -4.29 3.44 11.00
C ARG A 65 -3.52 3.59 9.71
N TRP A 66 -3.75 2.69 8.77
CA TRP A 66 -3.11 2.74 7.46
C TRP A 66 -3.48 4.02 6.73
N ARG A 67 -4.76 4.40 6.72
CA ARG A 67 -5.20 5.67 6.16
C ARG A 67 -4.53 6.88 6.84
N SER A 68 -4.36 6.83 8.17
CA SER A 68 -3.68 7.90 8.92
C SER A 68 -2.19 7.99 8.59
N ASN A 69 -1.51 6.85 8.43
CA ASN A 69 -0.11 6.79 8.02
C ASN A 69 0.09 7.33 6.60
N VAL A 70 -0.73 6.90 5.64
CA VAL A 70 -0.72 7.40 4.26
C VAL A 70 -0.87 8.92 4.24
N ARG A 71 -1.89 9.44 4.93
CA ARG A 71 -2.15 10.88 4.96
C ARG A 71 -1.01 11.65 5.61
N SER A 72 -0.45 11.15 6.71
CA SER A 72 0.69 11.81 7.36
C SER A 72 1.91 11.85 6.45
N ALA A 73 2.23 10.77 5.75
CA ALA A 73 3.37 10.72 4.86
C ALA A 73 3.18 11.66 3.67
N LEU A 74 2.01 11.63 3.03
CA LEU A 74 1.66 12.56 1.95
C LEU A 74 1.73 14.02 2.40
N HIS A 75 1.28 14.31 3.62
CA HIS A 75 1.33 15.66 4.15
C HIS A 75 2.79 16.16 4.27
N MET A 76 3.66 15.38 4.90
CA MET A 76 5.09 15.72 5.03
C MET A 76 5.76 15.88 3.65
N LEU A 77 5.47 15.00 2.70
CA LEU A 77 5.99 15.09 1.33
C LEU A 77 5.47 16.32 0.56
N SER A 78 4.32 16.86 0.95
CA SER A 78 3.64 17.94 0.24
C SER A 78 3.99 19.37 0.70
N ASP A 79 4.77 19.53 1.76
CA ASP A 79 5.02 20.82 2.42
C ASP A 79 6.49 21.28 2.29
N PRO A 80 6.80 22.18 1.33
CA PRO A 80 8.15 22.73 1.16
C PRO A 80 8.68 23.46 2.40
N VAL A 81 7.81 24.14 3.15
CA VAL A 81 8.23 24.85 4.38
C VAL A 81 8.67 23.84 5.43
N PHE A 82 7.95 22.72 5.52
CA PHE A 82 8.36 21.60 6.36
C PHE A 82 9.70 21.00 5.92
N HIS A 83 9.95 20.87 4.61
CA HIS A 83 11.23 20.37 4.10
C HIS A 83 12.40 21.23 4.56
N GLU A 84 12.28 22.55 4.48
CA GLU A 84 13.33 23.49 4.91
C GLU A 84 13.50 23.51 6.43
N THR A 85 12.40 23.67 7.16
CA THR A 85 12.43 23.94 8.62
C THR A 85 12.59 22.69 9.47
N THR A 86 12.34 21.50 8.90
CA THR A 86 12.38 20.23 9.62
C THR A 86 13.40 19.27 9.01
N TRP A 87 13.26 18.91 7.74
CA TRP A 87 14.17 17.92 7.14
C TRP A 87 15.58 18.46 6.90
N LEU A 88 15.73 19.61 6.23
CA LEU A 88 17.04 20.23 6.00
C LEU A 88 17.69 20.72 7.30
N ALA A 89 16.86 21.18 8.25
CA ALA A 89 17.32 21.59 9.57
C ALA A 89 17.71 20.40 10.49
N GLY A 90 17.42 19.16 10.09
CA GLY A 90 17.70 17.96 10.87
C GLY A 90 16.92 17.90 12.19
N ARG A 91 15.71 18.45 12.22
CA ARG A 91 14.89 18.48 13.44
C ARG A 91 14.37 17.08 13.77
N GLU A 92 14.67 16.62 14.98
CA GLU A 92 14.23 15.32 15.47
C GLU A 92 12.70 15.21 15.64
N GLY A 93 12.19 13.97 15.71
CA GLY A 93 10.79 13.65 16.02
C GLY A 93 9.86 13.53 14.81
N TYR A 94 10.35 13.88 13.61
CA TYR A 94 9.60 13.76 12.35
C TYR A 94 10.19 12.73 11.38
N GLY A 95 11.43 12.29 11.61
CA GLY A 95 12.19 11.53 10.62
C GLY A 95 12.61 12.39 9.44
N ASP A 96 13.16 11.75 8.41
CA ASP A 96 13.56 12.40 7.17
C ASP A 96 12.62 12.07 6.00
N VAL A 97 13.06 12.42 4.78
CA VAL A 97 12.32 12.13 3.55
C VAL A 97 12.14 10.62 3.36
N THR A 98 13.17 9.82 3.63
CA THR A 98 13.17 8.37 3.48
C THR A 98 12.21 7.72 4.47
N ASP A 99 12.18 8.19 5.72
CA ASP A 99 11.19 7.76 6.73
C ASP A 99 9.74 8.02 6.28
N ALA A 100 9.50 9.14 5.59
CA ALA A 100 8.19 9.46 5.04
C ALA A 100 7.84 8.55 3.85
N VAL A 101 8.80 8.25 2.97
CA VAL A 101 8.58 7.31 1.85
C VAL A 101 8.29 5.90 2.35
N TYR A 102 9.07 5.37 3.30
CA TYR A 102 8.84 4.03 3.83
C TYR A 102 7.49 3.92 4.53
N ARG A 103 7.08 4.94 5.29
CA ARG A 103 5.72 4.97 5.88
C ARG A 103 4.62 5.04 4.83
N LEU A 104 4.87 5.71 3.71
CA LEU A 104 3.91 5.77 2.64
C LEU A 104 3.75 4.41 1.96
N VAL A 105 4.82 3.63 1.86
CA VAL A 105 4.92 2.50 0.93
C VAL A 105 5.00 1.14 1.63
N GLU A 106 5.94 0.95 2.56
CA GLU A 106 6.15 -0.33 3.24
C GLU A 106 5.04 -0.62 4.27
N ASP A 107 4.63 0.41 5.02
CA ASP A 107 3.55 0.26 6.00
C ASP A 107 2.17 -0.01 5.35
N THR A 108 2.05 0.18 4.04
CA THR A 108 0.79 0.18 3.29
C THR A 108 0.80 -0.80 2.11
N TRP A 109 1.94 -1.45 1.83
CA TRP A 109 2.18 -2.37 0.71
C TRP A 109 2.00 -1.73 -0.68
N LEU A 110 2.07 -0.40 -0.78
CA LEU A 110 1.89 0.35 -2.03
C LEU A 110 3.10 0.24 -2.98
N ASP A 111 4.19 -0.40 -2.55
CA ASP A 111 5.30 -0.83 -3.41
C ASP A 111 4.92 -2.02 -4.29
N ASN A 112 4.20 -2.97 -3.69
CA ASN A 112 3.90 -4.26 -4.29
C ASN A 112 2.57 -4.24 -5.05
N TRP A 113 1.66 -3.34 -4.68
CA TRP A 113 0.32 -3.29 -5.25
C TRP A 113 -0.19 -1.86 -5.42
N SER A 114 -0.88 -1.59 -6.54
CA SER A 114 -1.59 -0.33 -6.76
C SER A 114 -2.62 -0.05 -5.65
N ALA A 115 -2.77 1.22 -5.31
CA ALA A 115 -3.77 1.76 -4.39
C ALA A 115 -5.20 1.30 -4.75
N GLU A 116 -5.49 1.06 -6.02
CA GLU A 116 -6.81 0.61 -6.49
C GLU A 116 -7.26 -0.68 -5.79
N LYS A 117 -6.31 -1.57 -5.45
CA LYS A 117 -6.62 -2.81 -4.71
C LYS A 117 -7.17 -2.57 -3.30
N TYR A 118 -6.94 -1.38 -2.76
CA TYR A 118 -7.34 -1.00 -1.41
C TYR A 118 -8.56 -0.08 -1.37
N VAL A 119 -9.24 0.12 -2.51
CA VAL A 119 -10.54 0.82 -2.56
C VAL A 119 -11.59 0.04 -1.77
N GLY A 120 -12.33 0.75 -0.91
CA GLY A 120 -13.28 0.17 0.05
C GLY A 120 -12.64 -0.33 1.35
N ALA A 121 -11.30 -0.35 1.44
CA ALA A 121 -10.56 -0.72 2.65
C ALA A 121 -9.79 0.47 3.24
N ILE A 122 -8.92 1.12 2.46
CA ILE A 122 -8.12 2.29 2.84
C ILE A 122 -8.64 3.55 2.14
N PHE A 123 -8.94 3.42 0.85
CA PHE A 123 -9.41 4.51 -0.01
C PHE A 123 -10.92 4.41 -0.21
N ARG A 124 -11.60 5.55 -0.25
CA ARG A 124 -13.07 5.58 -0.37
C ARG A 124 -13.54 5.24 -1.77
N ASP A 125 -12.80 5.68 -2.75
CA ASP A 125 -13.11 5.54 -4.18
C ASP A 125 -11.81 5.48 -5.00
N SER A 126 -11.96 5.15 -6.27
CA SER A 126 -10.85 5.06 -7.22
C SER A 126 -10.18 6.41 -7.49
N GLY A 127 -10.85 7.53 -7.22
CA GLY A 127 -10.26 8.87 -7.34
C GLY A 127 -9.20 9.11 -6.27
N GLU A 128 -9.49 8.76 -5.02
CA GLU A 128 -8.48 8.76 -3.94
C GLU A 128 -7.30 7.84 -4.28
N ALA A 129 -7.58 6.61 -4.73
CA ALA A 129 -6.55 5.64 -5.06
C ALA A 129 -5.64 6.13 -6.21
N ALA A 130 -6.22 6.66 -7.28
CA ALA A 130 -5.46 7.15 -8.43
C ALA A 130 -4.50 8.30 -8.05
N LEU A 131 -4.93 9.23 -7.19
CA LEU A 131 -4.07 10.31 -6.72
C LEU A 131 -2.91 9.80 -5.88
N VAL A 132 -3.16 8.81 -5.02
CA VAL A 132 -2.13 8.20 -4.18
C VAL A 132 -1.12 7.42 -5.04
N ASP A 133 -1.57 6.63 -6.02
CA ASP A 133 -0.68 5.93 -6.96
C ASP A 133 0.24 6.91 -7.70
N VAL A 134 -0.32 8.01 -8.16
CA VAL A 134 0.41 9.08 -8.87
C VAL A 134 1.48 9.72 -7.98
N ALA A 135 1.22 9.88 -6.67
CA ALA A 135 2.20 10.38 -5.71
C ALA A 135 3.28 9.32 -5.40
N VAL A 136 2.87 8.09 -5.07
CA VAL A 136 3.77 6.97 -4.75
C VAL A 136 4.76 6.71 -5.88
N LEU A 137 4.28 6.60 -7.11
CA LEU A 137 5.12 6.33 -8.28
C LEU A 137 6.18 7.42 -8.51
N ARG A 138 5.86 8.69 -8.24
CA ARG A 138 6.82 9.78 -8.36
C ARG A 138 7.88 9.70 -7.28
N VAL A 139 7.47 9.54 -6.04
CA VAL A 139 8.38 9.51 -4.89
C VAL A 139 9.31 8.29 -4.95
N LEU A 140 8.79 7.11 -5.27
CA LEU A 140 9.60 5.90 -5.45
C LEU A 140 10.59 6.02 -6.59
N ARG A 141 10.21 6.68 -7.70
CA ARG A 141 11.16 6.94 -8.79
C ARG A 141 12.32 7.81 -8.33
N ILE A 142 12.05 8.87 -7.56
CA ILE A 142 13.09 9.75 -7.03
C ILE A 142 13.98 8.99 -6.03
N LEU A 143 13.37 8.23 -5.10
CA LEU A 143 14.10 7.39 -4.16
C LEU A 143 15.04 6.40 -4.86
N HIS A 144 14.58 5.75 -5.93
CA HIS A 144 15.42 4.85 -6.73
C HIS A 144 16.54 5.57 -7.49
N GLN A 145 16.33 6.81 -7.93
CA GLN A 145 17.32 7.59 -8.69
C GLN A 145 18.38 8.22 -7.78
N VAL A 146 17.96 8.69 -6.61
CA VAL A 146 18.81 9.39 -5.63
C VAL A 146 19.52 8.40 -4.70
N GLY A 147 18.82 7.32 -4.31
CA GLY A 147 19.30 6.28 -3.41
C GLY A 147 18.93 6.55 -1.94
N PRO A 148 18.58 5.50 -1.16
CA PRO A 148 18.03 5.66 0.20
C PRO A 148 18.99 6.30 1.21
N ASP A 149 20.30 6.15 1.03
CA ASP A 149 21.34 6.67 1.93
C ASP A 149 21.77 8.10 1.58
N ALA A 150 21.18 8.71 0.55
CA ALA A 150 21.51 10.07 0.15
C ALA A 150 20.98 11.10 1.16
N PRO A 151 21.64 12.26 1.31
CA PRO A 151 21.15 13.32 2.17
C PRO A 151 19.84 13.91 1.62
N VAL A 152 18.99 14.43 2.51
CA VAL A 152 17.72 15.11 2.16
C VAL A 152 17.89 16.13 1.03
N SER A 153 18.97 16.93 1.05
CA SER A 153 19.22 17.94 0.03
C SER A 153 19.24 17.36 -1.40
N ALA A 154 19.76 16.14 -1.58
CA ALA A 154 19.80 15.49 -2.89
C ALA A 154 18.40 15.15 -3.43
N TYR A 155 17.43 14.88 -2.55
CA TYR A 155 16.03 14.69 -2.93
C TYR A 155 15.37 16.02 -3.32
N LEU A 156 15.59 17.07 -2.51
CA LEU A 156 14.96 18.37 -2.75
C LEU A 156 15.51 19.07 -4.00
N GLU A 157 16.78 18.82 -4.34
CA GLU A 157 17.43 19.30 -5.57
C GLU A 157 17.06 18.47 -6.81
N HIS A 158 16.38 17.32 -6.64
CA HIS A 158 16.01 16.47 -7.76
C HIS A 158 14.99 17.18 -8.67
N GLN A 159 15.26 17.20 -9.98
CA GLN A 159 14.43 17.90 -10.98
C GLN A 159 12.93 17.53 -10.96
N GLY A 160 12.60 16.29 -10.58
CA GLY A 160 11.22 15.80 -10.48
C GLY A 160 10.55 16.00 -9.11
N TRP A 161 11.27 16.60 -8.14
CA TRP A 161 10.76 16.83 -6.79
C TRP A 161 9.52 17.74 -6.77
N PRO A 162 9.48 18.89 -7.49
CA PRO A 162 8.30 19.76 -7.48
C PRO A 162 7.01 19.05 -7.89
N GLU A 163 7.07 18.16 -8.88
CA GLU A 163 5.93 17.36 -9.32
C GLU A 163 5.53 16.30 -8.30
N ALA A 164 6.49 15.72 -7.56
CA ALA A 164 6.22 14.80 -6.47
C ALA A 164 5.51 15.52 -5.32
N VAL A 165 5.97 16.70 -4.93
CA VAL A 165 5.33 17.57 -3.93
C VAL A 165 3.89 17.90 -4.33
N ARG A 166 3.68 18.31 -5.58
CA ARG A 166 2.34 18.63 -6.09
C ARG A 166 1.40 17.42 -6.07
N ALA A 167 1.88 16.26 -6.51
CA ALA A 167 1.10 15.03 -6.50
C ALA A 167 0.75 14.59 -5.06
N ALA A 168 1.71 14.66 -4.15
CA ALA A 168 1.49 14.37 -2.73
C ALA A 168 0.47 15.33 -2.11
N ARG A 169 0.53 16.63 -2.47
CA ARG A 169 -0.43 17.63 -2.01
C ARG A 169 -1.85 17.33 -2.47
N GLU A 170 -2.01 17.00 -3.74
CA GLU A 170 -3.33 16.70 -4.33
C GLU A 170 -3.98 15.49 -3.64
N ALA A 171 -3.20 14.42 -3.42
CA ALA A 171 -3.65 13.25 -2.67
C ALA A 171 -3.97 13.58 -1.21
N HIS A 172 -3.07 14.26 -0.50
CA HIS A 172 -3.27 14.64 0.91
C HIS A 172 -4.54 15.46 1.11
N VAL A 173 -4.73 16.52 0.32
CA VAL A 173 -5.93 17.39 0.41
C VAL A 173 -7.19 16.58 0.19
N ARG A 174 -7.20 15.70 -0.83
CA ARG A 174 -8.37 14.86 -1.12
C ARG A 174 -8.71 13.92 0.03
N LEU A 175 -7.70 13.32 0.68
CA LEU A 175 -7.88 12.42 1.82
C LEU A 175 -8.32 13.17 3.09
N ALA A 176 -7.66 14.30 3.40
CA ALA A 176 -7.94 15.12 4.58
C ALA A 176 -9.37 15.68 4.57
N LEU A 177 -9.78 16.30 3.45
CA LEU A 177 -11.14 16.84 3.30
C LEU A 177 -12.20 15.74 3.40
N ALA A 178 -11.92 14.57 2.83
CA ALA A 178 -12.80 13.44 2.94
C ALA A 178 -12.98 13.06 4.42
N ASP A 179 -11.90 13.02 5.20
CA ASP A 179 -11.89 12.68 6.62
C ASP A 179 -12.43 13.80 7.53
N GLY A 180 -12.80 14.95 6.97
CA GLY A 180 -13.28 16.11 7.71
C GLY A 180 -12.18 16.83 8.49
N GLU A 181 -10.91 16.61 8.13
CA GLU A 181 -9.77 17.31 8.70
C GLU A 181 -9.36 18.49 7.81
N ASP A 182 -8.78 19.51 8.45
CA ASP A 182 -8.17 20.65 7.76
C ASP A 182 -6.81 20.22 7.16
N PRO A 183 -6.64 20.26 5.82
CA PRO A 183 -5.38 19.87 5.18
C PRO A 183 -4.21 20.80 5.48
N ASP A 184 -4.46 22.02 5.96
CA ASP A 184 -3.43 23.03 6.26
C ASP A 184 -2.95 22.97 7.72
N THR A 185 -3.55 22.13 8.55
CA THR A 185 -3.07 21.89 9.91
C THR A 185 -1.73 21.16 9.86
N PRO A 186 -0.66 21.64 10.53
CA PRO A 186 0.69 21.06 10.46
C PRO A 186 0.76 19.55 10.71
N PRO A 187 1.73 18.83 10.09
CA PRO A 187 1.86 17.39 10.25
C PRO A 187 2.13 17.01 11.71
N ARG A 188 1.51 15.91 12.16
CA ARG A 188 1.75 15.35 13.50
C ARG A 188 3.14 14.71 13.55
N SER A 189 3.81 14.79 14.71
CA SER A 189 5.10 14.12 14.92
C SER A 189 4.96 12.60 14.95
N LEU A 190 6.08 11.89 14.74
CA LEU A 190 6.10 10.42 14.73
C LEU A 190 5.66 9.82 16.05
N ASP A 191 5.98 10.47 17.17
CA ASP A 191 5.58 10.00 18.49
C ASP A 191 4.06 10.10 18.68
N VAL A 192 3.45 11.19 18.21
CA VAL A 192 1.99 11.34 18.23
C VAL A 192 1.33 10.28 17.35
N LEU A 193 1.85 10.05 16.13
CA LEU A 193 1.34 9.00 15.25
C LEU A 193 1.46 7.62 15.90
N ARG A 194 2.58 7.34 16.57
CA ARG A 194 2.80 6.07 17.27
C ARG A 194 1.85 5.88 18.45
N ILE A 195 1.51 6.94 19.17
CA ILE A 195 0.50 6.89 20.24
C ILE A 195 -0.88 6.62 19.64
N MET A 196 -1.26 7.34 18.57
CA MET A 196 -2.56 7.16 17.90
C MET A 196 -2.70 5.78 17.26
N THR A 197 -1.59 5.19 16.81
CA THR A 197 -1.57 3.90 16.11
C THR A 197 -1.22 2.70 17.02
N ARG A 198 -1.03 2.89 18.33
CA ARG A 198 -0.88 1.82 19.33
C ARG A 198 -2.16 1.71 20.17
N SER A 199 -3.08 0.81 19.82
CA SER A 199 -4.25 0.37 20.62
C SER A 199 -4.96 -0.83 20.00
#